data_AF-A0YPK8-F1
#
_entry.id   AF-A0YPK8-F1
#
_cell.length_a   1.000
_cell.length_b   1.000
_cell.length_c   1.000
_cell.angle_alpha   90.00
_cell.angle_beta   90.00
_cell.angle_gamma   90.00
#
_symmetry.space_group_name_H-M   'P 1'
#
loop_
_entity.id
_entity.type
_entity.pdbx_description
1 polymer ?
#
loop_
_entity_poly.entity_id
_entity_poly.type
_entity_poly.pdbx_seq_one_letter_code
_entity_poly.pdbx_strand_id
1 'polypeptide(L)' 'MNHKIKTLQSKDFSKNLCQYRQRLDQLLKAPLKGWDRIFIRDLDRQWKICNRDGKEFKLSTKQSVNLQRIEKGGDA' A
#
# COMPACT_ATOMS: atom_id res chain seq x y z
N MET A 1 -17.44 -14.97 33.23
CA MET A 1 -17.31 -13.68 32.53
C MET A 1 -17.28 -13.94 31.04
N ASN A 2 -18.33 -13.53 30.33
CA ASN A 2 -18.52 -13.78 28.89
C ASN A 2 -17.73 -12.73 28.08
N HIS A 3 -16.54 -13.08 27.58
CA HIS A 3 -15.86 -12.26 26.60
C HIS A 3 -16.41 -12.56 25.20
N LYS A 4 -17.51 -11.88 24.86
CA LYS A 4 -17.93 -11.69 23.47
C LYS A 4 -16.87 -10.84 22.78
N ILE A 5 -15.85 -11.49 22.23
CA ILE A 5 -14.96 -10.88 21.24
C ILE A 5 -15.84 -10.57 20.04
N LYS A 6 -16.21 -9.30 19.91
CA LYS A 6 -16.86 -8.76 18.72
C LYS A 6 -15.94 -9.08 17.55
N THR A 7 -16.33 -10.06 16.74
CA THR A 7 -15.89 -10.30 15.37
C THR A 7 -16.32 -9.12 14.50
N LEU A 8 -15.77 -7.95 14.80
CA LEU A 8 -15.86 -6.80 13.93
C LEU A 8 -14.55 -6.76 13.13
N GLN A 9 -14.71 -6.80 11.81
CA GLN A 9 -13.76 -6.32 10.82
C GLN A 9 -12.64 -7.27 10.32
N SER A 10 -13.00 -8.39 9.68
CA SER A 10 -12.05 -9.10 8.78
C SER A 10 -12.43 -9.01 7.29
N LYS A 11 -13.71 -8.75 6.97
CA LYS A 11 -14.19 -8.75 5.57
C LYS A 11 -13.90 -7.45 4.80
N ASP A 12 -13.87 -6.29 5.47
CA ASP A 12 -13.52 -5.02 4.81
C ASP A 12 -12.00 -4.77 4.76
N PHE A 13 -11.25 -5.36 5.70
CA PHE A 13 -9.79 -5.24 5.77
C PHE A 13 -9.07 -5.96 4.63
N SER A 14 -9.56 -7.13 4.21
CA SER A 14 -8.93 -7.87 3.12
C SER A 14 -9.08 -7.15 1.77
N LYS A 15 -10.19 -6.42 1.56
CA LYS A 15 -10.45 -5.71 0.30
C LYS A 15 -9.51 -4.53 0.11
N ASN A 16 -9.33 -3.68 1.12
CA ASN A 16 -8.44 -2.51 1.03
C ASN A 16 -6.95 -2.91 0.90
N LEU A 17 -6.53 -3.95 1.62
CA LEU A 17 -5.15 -4.45 1.56
C LEU A 17 -4.85 -5.10 0.20
N CYS A 18 -5.83 -5.81 -0.36
CA CYS A 18 -5.76 -6.39 -1.69
C CYS A 18 -5.68 -5.31 -2.79
N GLN A 19 -6.50 -4.25 -2.68
CA GLN A 19 -6.48 -3.14 -3.64
C GLN A 19 -5.14 -2.38 -3.62
N TYR A 20 -4.56 -2.14 -2.44
CA TYR A 20 -3.26 -1.47 -2.36
C TYR A 20 -2.13 -2.30 -3.00
N ARG A 21 -2.08 -3.60 -2.68
CA ARG A 21 -1.09 -4.51 -3.27
C ARG A 21 -1.22 -4.53 -4.80
N GLN A 22 -2.44 -4.61 -5.30
CA GLN A 22 -2.71 -4.62 -6.74
C GLN A 22 -2.22 -3.34 -7.43
N ARG A 23 -2.43 -2.16 -6.82
CA ARG A 23 -1.94 -0.88 -7.34
C ARG A 23 -0.40 -0.82 -7.38
N LEU A 24 0.25 -1.23 -6.28
CA LEU A 24 1.72 -1.33 -6.26
C LEU A 24 2.25 -2.29 -7.32
N ASP A 25 1.64 -3.47 -7.48
CA ASP A 25 2.07 -4.46 -8.47
C ASP A 25 1.96 -3.93 -9.91
N GLN A 26 0.96 -3.10 -10.20
CA GLN A 26 0.86 -2.40 -11.50
C GLN A 26 2.00 -1.39 -11.68
N LEU A 27 2.26 -0.55 -10.67
CA LEU A 27 3.31 0.46 -10.71
C LEU A 27 4.73 -0.12 -10.75
N LEU A 28 4.95 -1.27 -10.11
CA LEU A 28 6.21 -2.00 -10.17
C LEU A 28 6.52 -2.55 -11.57
N LYS A 29 5.48 -2.81 -12.38
CA LYS A 29 5.60 -3.24 -13.78
C LYS A 29 5.67 -2.06 -14.75
N ALA A 30 5.21 -0.88 -14.34
CA ALA A 30 5.26 0.32 -15.17
C ALA A 30 6.72 0.77 -15.39
N PRO A 31 7.04 1.39 -16.55
CA PRO A 31 8.38 1.86 -16.88
C PRO A 31 8.72 3.17 -16.14
N LEU A 32 8.56 3.19 -14.82
CA LEU A 32 8.88 4.33 -13.96
C LEU A 32 10.39 4.61 -13.99
N LYS A 33 10.75 5.89 -13.99
CA LYS A 33 12.15 6.36 -14.02
C LYS A 33 12.45 7.24 -12.80
N GLY A 34 13.74 7.45 -12.56
CA GLY A 34 14.22 8.36 -11.52
C GLY A 34 13.63 8.08 -10.14
N TRP A 35 13.18 9.15 -9.48
CA TRP A 35 12.65 9.11 -8.13
C TRP A 35 11.36 8.30 -7.98
N ASP A 36 10.50 8.27 -9.00
CA ASP A 36 9.24 7.53 -8.93
C ASP A 36 9.48 6.02 -8.80
N ARG A 37 10.47 5.49 -9.53
CA ARG A 37 10.88 4.08 -9.40
C ARG A 37 11.41 3.76 -8.02
N ILE A 38 12.23 4.64 -7.46
CA ILE A 38 12.82 4.47 -6.12
C ILE A 38 11.70 4.50 -5.07
N PHE A 39 10.81 5.47 -5.19
CA PHE A 39 9.67 5.65 -4.29
C PHE A 39 8.74 4.44 -4.28
N ILE A 40 8.32 3.93 -5.45
CA ILE A 40 7.45 2.75 -5.52
C ILE A 40 8.12 1.49 -4.94
N ARG A 41 9.42 1.31 -5.18
CA ARG A 41 10.17 0.19 -4.59
C ARG A 41 10.30 0.30 -3.07
N ASP A 42 10.45 1.51 -2.55
CA ASP A 42 10.48 1.73 -1.10
C ASP A 42 9.12 1.41 -0.47
N LEU A 43 8.01 1.82 -1.10
CA LEU A 43 6.67 1.46 -0.65
C LEU A 43 6.43 -0.06 -0.65
N ASP A 44 6.85 -0.78 -1.70
CA ASP A 44 6.77 -2.25 -1.73
C ASP A 44 7.57 -2.91 -0.60
N ARG A 45 8.76 -2.37 -0.30
CA ARG A 45 9.59 -2.86 0.81
C ARG A 45 8.91 -2.63 2.16
N GLN A 46 8.39 -1.43 2.40
CA GLN A 46 7.68 -1.11 3.63
C GLN A 46 6.43 -1.99 3.79
N TRP A 47 5.68 -2.21 2.71
CA TRP A 47 4.54 -3.12 2.72
C TRP A 47 4.95 -4.55 3.08
N LYS A 48 6.02 -5.10 2.49
CA LYS A 48 6.54 -6.44 2.81
C LYS A 48 6.94 -6.57 4.28
N ILE A 49 7.57 -5.53 4.84
CA ILE A 49 7.94 -5.50 6.26
C ILE A 49 6.69 -5.50 7.14
N CYS A 50 5.72 -4.62 6.86
CA CYS A 50 4.45 -4.60 7.59
C CYS A 50 3.72 -5.94 7.51
N ASN A 51 3.63 -6.53 6.32
CA ASN A 51 2.98 -7.83 6.12
C ASN A 51 3.69 -8.97 6.87
N ARG A 52 5.04 -8.98 6.86
CA ARG A 52 5.83 -9.96 7.62
C ARG A 52 5.62 -9.81 9.13
N ASP A 53 5.57 -8.58 9.61
CA ASP A 53 5.43 -8.27 11.03
C ASP A 53 3.95 -8.33 11.50
N GLY A 54 3.00 -8.68 10.62
CA GLY A 54 1.57 -8.70 10.93
C GLY A 54 0.97 -7.31 11.22
N LYS A 55 1.63 -6.24 10.77
CA LYS A 55 1.25 -4.84 10.99
C LYS A 55 0.46 -4.29 9.81
N GLU A 56 -0.42 -3.34 10.10
CA GLU A 56 -1.11 -2.57 9.09
C GLU A 56 -0.12 -1.65 8.37
N PHE A 57 -0.02 -1.80 7.06
CA PHE A 57 0.74 -0.87 6.23
C PHE A 57 -0.08 0.41 6.03
N LYS A 58 0.47 1.56 6.44
CA LYS A 58 -0.14 2.88 6.27
C LYS A 58 0.79 3.82 5.53
N LEU A 59 0.25 4.48 4.51
CA LEU A 59 0.93 5.58 3.86
C LEU A 59 0.80 6.84 4.72
N SER A 60 1.89 7.58 4.85
CA SER A 60 1.81 8.98 5.28
C SER A 60 1.06 9.82 4.24
N THR A 61 0.53 10.97 4.65
CA THR A 61 -0.14 11.93 3.75
C THR A 61 0.72 12.27 2.54
N LYS A 62 2.02 12.53 2.75
CA LYS A 62 2.97 12.85 1.69
C LYS A 62 3.16 11.68 0.72
N GLN A 63 3.30 10.46 1.24
CA GLN A 63 3.41 9.26 0.39
C GLN A 63 2.13 9.01 -0.41
N SER A 64 0.96 9.22 0.19
CA SER A 64 -0.33 9.07 -0.49
C SER A 64 -0.47 10.05 -1.66
N VAL A 65 -0.14 11.33 -1.44
CA VAL A 65 -0.17 12.36 -2.51
C VAL A 65 0.79 12.01 -3.64
N ASN A 66 2.02 11.59 -3.31
CA ASN A 66 3.01 11.27 -4.34
C ASN A 66 2.63 10.00 -5.12
N LEU A 67 2.06 8.99 -4.45
CA LEU A 67 1.53 7.79 -5.09
C LEU A 67 0.42 8.14 -6.08
N GLN A 68 -0.53 8.99 -5.69
CA GLN A 68 -1.60 9.45 -6.59
C GLN A 68 -1.07 10.23 -7.80
N ARG A 69 -0.01 11.02 -7.62
CA ARG A 69 0.67 11.71 -8.73
C ARG A 69 1.25 10.73 -9.74
N ILE A 70 1.94 9.71 -9.25
CA ILE A 70 2.57 8.68 -10.10
C ILE A 70 1.50 7.86 -10.83
N GLU A 71 0.42 7.49 -10.16
CA GLU A 71 -0.71 6.75 -10.77
C GLU A 71 -1.42 7.52 -11.88
N LYS A 72 -1.38 8.85 -11.84
CA LYS A 72 -1.95 9.72 -12.89
C LYS A 72 -1.00 9.97 -14.06
N GLY A 73 0.20 9.39 -14.05
CA GLY A 73 1.16 9.50 -15.15
C GLY A 73 2.52 10.12 -14.78
N GLY A 74 2.77 10.43 -13.50
CA GLY A 74 4.01 11.10 -13.08
C GLY A 74 4.12 12.52 -13.65
N ASP A 75 5.16 13.28 -13.29
CA ASP A 75 5.44 14.51 -14.04
C ASP A 75 5.86 14.09 -15.46
N ALA A 76 5.05 14.50 -16.44
CA ALA A 76 5.36 14.40 -17.86
C ALA A 76 6.58 15.25 -18.22
#